data_AF-A0A479ZXA2-F1
#
_entry.id   AF-A0A479ZXA2-F1
#
_cell.length_a   1.000
_cell.length_b   1.000
_cell.length_c   1.000
_cell.angle_alpha   90.00
_cell.angle_beta   90.00
_cell.angle_gamma   90.00
#
_symmetry.space_group_name_H-M   'P 1'
#
loop_
_entity.id
_entity.type
_entity.pdbx_description
1 polymer ?
#
loop_
_entity_poly.entity_id
_entity_poly.type
_entity_poly.pdbx_seq_one_letter_code
_entity_poly.pdbx_strand_id
1 'polypeptide(L)'
;MKSKILFNLSVFLILFGVNLLPVHAQKNTNQVNSNKDNNRSYIGLRYLGPRVPYTPPAYLDHPKGIQYFGSWIVDDPGYPSLTPGSRATVYGISQVKKGNQEMLWFEIVVNRDRTGNPSQWLVIDVLTLPKINKPYTMVGHGGSCLRNGVSDLDIIAVAKDTNSEYFRQIQKAWRANRKTRKFEAISTKGVICLNTGSGD
;
A
#
# COMPACT_ATOMS: atom_id res chain seq x y z
N MET A 1 -54.86 -49.70 -30.92
CA MET A 1 -53.86 -50.53 -31.65
C MET A 1 -52.49 -50.09 -31.14
N LYS A 2 -51.80 -50.72 -30.18
CA LYS A 2 -51.18 -52.06 -30.07
C LYS A 2 -50.20 -52.43 -31.20
N SER A 3 -48.94 -52.00 -31.05
CA SER A 3 -47.70 -52.63 -31.54
C SER A 3 -46.57 -52.08 -30.62
N LYS A 4 -45.83 -52.75 -29.73
CA LYS A 4 -45.21 -54.08 -29.54
C LYS A 4 -43.86 -54.30 -30.28
N ILE A 5 -42.79 -54.32 -29.46
CA ILE A 5 -41.50 -55.09 -29.55
C ILE A 5 -40.45 -54.48 -30.53
N LEU A 6 -39.12 -54.35 -30.33
CA LEU A 6 -38.06 -55.18 -29.71
C LEU A 6 -36.82 -54.37 -29.22
N PHE A 7 -36.31 -54.82 -28.07
CA PHE A 7 -34.92 -55.11 -27.70
C PHE A 7 -33.74 -54.43 -28.43
N ASN A 8 -32.88 -53.75 -27.66
CA ASN A 8 -31.45 -54.08 -27.66
C ASN A 8 -30.79 -53.73 -26.32
N LEU A 9 -30.30 -54.75 -25.63
CA LEU A 9 -29.69 -54.70 -24.31
C LEU A 9 -28.17 -54.79 -24.51
N SER A 10 -27.48 -53.66 -24.63
CA SER A 10 -26.01 -53.64 -24.66
C SER A 10 -25.48 -53.47 -23.24
N VAL A 11 -25.03 -54.59 -22.68
CA VAL A 11 -24.26 -54.65 -21.43
C VAL A 11 -22.84 -54.15 -21.71
N PHE A 12 -22.51 -52.95 -21.24
CA PHE A 12 -21.12 -52.50 -21.15
C PHE A 12 -20.56 -52.88 -19.78
N LEU A 13 -19.78 -53.95 -19.73
CA LEU A 13 -18.84 -54.24 -18.65
C LEU A 13 -17.64 -53.29 -18.81
N ILE A 14 -17.56 -52.26 -17.99
CA ILE A 14 -16.33 -51.48 -17.83
C ILE A 14 -15.61 -52.00 -16.59
N LEU A 15 -14.50 -52.69 -16.82
CA LEU A 15 -13.55 -53.09 -15.79
C LEU A 15 -13.05 -51.86 -15.03
N PHE A 16 -13.28 -51.84 -13.71
CA PHE A 16 -12.53 -50.99 -12.80
C PHE A 16 -11.09 -51.52 -12.69
N GLY A 17 -10.22 -51.01 -13.56
CA GLY A 17 -8.77 -51.12 -13.41
C GLY A 17 -8.33 -50.28 -12.21
N VAL A 18 -8.05 -50.96 -11.09
CA VAL A 18 -7.45 -50.36 -9.90
C VAL A 18 -5.98 -50.09 -10.21
N ASN A 19 -5.67 -48.94 -10.81
CA ASN A 19 -4.31 -48.46 -10.90
C ASN A 19 -3.88 -47.92 -9.53
N LEU A 20 -3.16 -48.77 -8.81
CA LEU A 20 -2.37 -48.39 -7.66
C LEU A 20 -1.08 -47.70 -8.11
N LEU A 21 -0.87 -46.51 -7.54
CA LEU A 21 0.36 -45.71 -7.41
C LEU A 21 0.73 -44.73 -8.55
N PRO A 22 1.42 -43.60 -8.27
CA PRO A 22 1.88 -43.12 -6.97
C PRO A 22 1.16 -41.83 -6.52
N VAL A 23 0.90 -41.73 -5.22
CA VAL A 23 0.69 -40.46 -4.52
C VAL A 23 2.01 -39.68 -4.58
N HIS A 24 2.31 -39.09 -5.74
CA HIS A 24 3.16 -37.92 -5.76
C HIS A 24 2.31 -36.82 -5.15
N ALA A 25 2.58 -36.58 -3.86
CA ALA A 25 2.18 -35.39 -3.17
C ALA A 25 2.37 -34.20 -4.10
N GLN A 26 1.26 -33.69 -4.65
CA GLN A 26 1.20 -32.32 -5.11
C GLN A 26 1.51 -31.50 -3.87
N LYS A 27 2.79 -31.11 -3.77
CA LYS A 27 3.25 -30.09 -2.84
C LYS A 27 2.54 -28.83 -3.28
N ASN A 28 1.34 -28.68 -2.70
CA ASN A 28 0.38 -27.66 -2.98
C ASN A 28 1.13 -26.33 -2.90
N THR A 29 1.15 -25.60 -4.00
CA THR A 29 1.80 -24.31 -4.16
C THR A 29 1.04 -23.25 -3.35
N ASN A 30 0.97 -23.43 -2.04
CA ASN A 30 0.60 -22.41 -1.06
C ASN A 30 1.85 -21.59 -0.71
N GLN A 31 2.57 -21.13 -1.73
CA GLN A 31 3.59 -20.08 -1.61
C GLN A 31 3.10 -18.76 -2.21
N VAL A 32 1.79 -18.55 -2.21
CA VAL A 32 1.18 -17.24 -2.43
C VAL A 32 0.38 -16.93 -1.18
N ASN A 33 0.97 -16.20 -0.23
CA ASN A 33 0.34 -15.28 0.73
C ASN A 33 0.98 -15.20 2.13
N SER A 34 2.06 -15.92 2.47
CA SER A 34 2.70 -15.72 3.79
C SER A 34 3.29 -14.31 3.98
N ASN A 35 3.63 -13.60 2.90
CA ASN A 35 4.12 -12.22 2.98
C ASN A 35 3.02 -11.15 3.11
N LYS A 36 1.78 -11.46 2.71
CA LYS A 36 0.70 -10.46 2.72
C LYS A 36 0.14 -10.24 4.13
N ASP A 37 0.17 -11.28 4.97
CA ASP A 37 -0.39 -11.25 6.32
C ASP A 37 0.60 -10.68 7.35
N ASN A 38 1.91 -10.88 7.15
CA ASN A 38 2.93 -10.41 8.09
C ASN A 38 3.03 -8.88 8.16
N ASN A 39 2.69 -8.16 7.09
CA ASN A 39 2.82 -6.70 7.07
C ASN A 39 1.68 -5.99 7.80
N ARG A 40 0.56 -6.66 8.07
CA ARG A 40 -0.48 -6.12 8.95
C ARG A 40 -0.08 -6.08 10.42
N SER A 41 0.99 -6.78 10.80
CA SER A 41 1.51 -6.77 12.18
C SER A 41 1.98 -5.39 12.64
N TYR A 42 2.24 -4.43 11.73
CA TYR A 42 2.57 -3.06 12.10
C TYR A 42 1.34 -2.22 12.41
N ILE A 43 0.12 -2.64 12.03
CA ILE A 43 -1.09 -1.90 12.42
C ILE A 43 -1.24 -1.97 13.94
N GLY A 44 -1.35 -0.82 14.59
CA GLY A 44 -1.34 -0.70 16.05
C GLY A 44 0.03 -0.37 16.63
N LEU A 45 1.10 -0.41 15.83
CA LEU A 45 2.44 -0.02 16.26
C LEU A 45 2.45 1.45 16.66
N ARG A 46 2.98 1.73 17.85
CA ARG A 46 3.30 3.08 18.31
C ARG A 46 4.80 3.28 18.31
N TYR A 47 5.25 4.43 17.84
CA TYR A 47 6.66 4.75 17.82
C TYR A 47 6.90 6.26 17.93
N LEU A 48 8.13 6.63 18.30
CA LEU A 48 8.60 8.01 18.27
C LEU A 48 9.00 8.33 16.83
N GLY A 49 8.16 9.12 16.17
CA GLY A 49 8.38 9.52 14.78
C GLY A 49 9.18 10.82 14.67
N PRO A 50 9.45 11.28 13.44
CA PRO A 50 10.25 12.47 13.23
C PRO A 50 9.54 13.68 13.84
N ARG A 51 10.27 14.47 14.62
CA ARG A 51 9.83 15.82 14.97
C ARG A 51 9.93 16.66 13.70
N VAL A 52 8.77 16.92 13.10
CA VAL A 52 8.60 17.86 11.98
C VAL A 52 9.38 19.16 12.24
N PRO A 53 9.98 19.83 11.23
CA PRO A 53 10.44 19.32 9.92
C PRO A 53 11.98 19.29 9.77
N TYR A 54 12.76 19.67 10.79
CA TYR A 54 14.23 19.86 10.64
C TYR A 54 15.08 19.09 11.64
N THR A 55 14.49 18.16 12.39
CA THR A 55 15.25 17.41 13.37
C THR A 55 15.91 16.21 12.69
N PRO A 56 17.25 16.12 12.63
CA PRO A 56 17.93 14.98 12.02
C PRO A 56 17.50 13.66 12.67
N PRO A 57 17.52 12.54 11.94
CA PRO A 57 16.85 11.27 12.26
C PRO A 57 17.42 10.49 13.48
N ALA A 58 18.19 11.15 14.34
CA ALA A 58 18.94 10.53 15.43
C ALA A 58 18.09 9.82 16.50
N TYR A 59 16.75 9.93 16.47
CA TYR A 59 15.86 9.39 17.50
C TYR A 59 14.56 8.79 16.96
N LEU A 60 14.61 8.10 15.83
CA LEU A 60 13.46 7.31 15.38
C LEU A 60 13.51 5.91 15.99
N ASP A 61 12.61 5.64 16.95
CA ASP A 61 12.47 4.34 17.61
C ASP A 61 11.62 3.39 16.76
N HIS A 62 12.09 3.11 15.54
CA HIS A 62 11.43 2.13 14.67
C HIS A 62 11.74 0.70 15.14
N PRO A 63 10.82 -0.27 14.91
CA PRO A 63 11.09 -1.67 15.18
C PRO A 63 12.40 -2.14 14.53
N LYS A 64 13.13 -3.01 15.22
CA LYS A 64 14.41 -3.56 14.71
C LYS A 64 14.24 -4.12 13.30
N GLY A 65 15.16 -3.73 12.41
CA GLY A 65 15.20 -4.16 11.01
C GLY A 65 14.31 -3.36 10.05
N ILE A 66 13.64 -2.30 10.53
CA ILE A 66 12.96 -1.32 9.69
C ILE A 66 13.96 -0.23 9.28
N GLN A 67 14.06 0.01 7.99
CA GLN A 67 14.74 1.16 7.39
C GLN A 67 13.70 2.23 7.04
N TYR A 68 13.98 3.48 7.37
CA TYR A 68 13.11 4.62 7.09
C TYR A 68 13.68 5.48 5.97
N PHE A 69 12.85 5.88 5.01
CA PHE A 69 13.26 6.65 3.83
C PHE A 69 12.75 8.08 3.85
N GLY A 70 11.63 8.33 4.51
CA GLY A 70 11.02 9.66 4.57
C GLY A 70 9.56 9.58 4.99
N SER A 71 8.98 10.74 5.27
CA SER A 71 7.57 10.88 5.60
C SER A 71 7.02 12.18 5.05
N TRP A 72 5.70 12.25 4.93
CA TRP A 72 5.00 13.50 4.66
C TRP A 72 3.68 13.53 5.41
N ILE A 73 3.20 14.75 5.66
CA ILE A 73 1.92 14.99 6.28
C ILE A 73 0.82 14.91 5.21
N VAL A 74 -0.29 14.29 5.56
CA VAL A 74 -1.52 14.22 4.76
C VAL A 74 -2.55 15.11 5.44
N ASP A 75 -2.42 16.42 5.24
CA ASP A 75 -3.22 17.42 5.96
C ASP A 75 -3.67 18.53 5.03
N ASP A 76 -4.81 19.14 5.32
CA ASP A 76 -5.40 20.14 4.44
C ASP A 76 -4.56 21.43 4.47
N PRO A 77 -4.25 22.02 3.31
CA PRO A 77 -3.30 23.13 3.22
C PRO A 77 -3.79 24.42 3.91
N GLY A 78 -5.07 24.50 4.28
CA GLY A 78 -5.68 25.62 4.99
C GLY A 78 -5.94 25.40 6.48
N TYR A 79 -5.58 24.24 7.04
CA TYR A 79 -5.85 23.92 8.44
C TYR A 79 -4.64 23.22 9.05
N PRO A 80 -3.54 23.93 9.37
CA PRO A 80 -2.33 23.28 9.84
C PRO A 80 -2.66 22.55 11.13
N SER A 81 -2.84 21.24 11.04
CA SER A 81 -3.04 20.34 12.18
C SER A 81 -1.80 20.34 13.08
N LEU A 82 -0.70 20.96 12.63
CA LEU A 82 0.49 21.26 13.41
C LEU A 82 0.40 22.55 14.24
N THR A 83 -0.70 23.31 14.15
CA THR A 83 -0.89 24.52 14.98
C THR A 83 -0.97 24.13 16.45
N PRO A 84 -0.21 24.80 17.35
CA PRO A 84 -0.34 24.59 18.78
C PRO A 84 -1.80 24.73 19.25
N GLY A 85 -2.28 23.76 20.03
CA GLY A 85 -3.66 23.73 20.51
C GLY A 85 -4.70 23.16 19.53
N SER A 86 -4.31 22.85 18.29
CA SER A 86 -5.21 22.17 17.35
C SER A 86 -5.59 20.78 17.87
N ARG A 87 -6.90 20.49 17.86
CA ARG A 87 -7.46 19.17 18.15
C ARG A 87 -7.67 18.33 16.89
N ALA A 88 -7.27 18.83 15.72
CA ALA A 88 -7.36 18.09 14.47
C ALA A 88 -6.46 16.85 14.52
N THR A 89 -6.97 15.74 14.00
CA THR A 89 -6.17 14.54 13.80
C THR A 89 -5.17 14.81 12.68
N VAL A 90 -3.88 14.74 13.00
CA VAL A 90 -2.79 14.81 12.01
C VAL A 90 -2.65 13.43 11.40
N TYR A 91 -2.67 13.35 10.08
CA TYR A 91 -2.33 12.14 9.35
C TYR A 91 -0.94 12.29 8.73
N GLY A 92 -0.21 11.18 8.69
CA GLY A 92 1.10 11.10 8.05
C GLY A 92 1.22 9.84 7.23
N ILE A 93 2.18 9.84 6.31
CA ILE A 93 2.63 8.63 5.64
C ILE A 93 4.14 8.55 5.81
N SER A 94 4.62 7.38 6.26
CA SER A 94 6.03 7.04 6.31
C SER A 94 6.38 5.97 5.29
N GLN A 95 7.45 6.18 4.54
CA GLN A 95 8.04 5.21 3.63
C GLN A 95 9.11 4.42 4.38
N VAL A 96 8.93 3.10 4.42
CA VAL A 96 9.80 2.20 5.18
C VAL A 96 10.12 0.94 4.38
N LYS A 97 11.17 0.23 4.79
CA LYS A 97 11.56 -1.06 4.20
C LYS A 97 11.98 -2.04 5.28
N LYS A 98 11.58 -3.30 5.13
CA LYS A 98 12.07 -4.43 5.93
C LYS A 98 12.64 -5.50 5.02
N GLY A 99 13.95 -5.74 5.12
CA GLY A 99 14.65 -6.61 4.18
C GLY A 99 14.45 -6.11 2.75
N ASN A 100 13.80 -6.91 1.89
CA ASN A 100 13.50 -6.54 0.50
C ASN A 100 12.09 -5.98 0.28
N GLN A 101 11.27 -5.89 1.33
CA GLN A 101 9.89 -5.43 1.22
C GLN A 101 9.78 -3.95 1.58
N GLU A 102 9.38 -3.15 0.60
CA GLU A 102 9.06 -1.73 0.78
C GLU A 102 7.58 -1.55 1.13
N MET A 103 7.28 -0.60 2.00
CA MET A 103 5.93 -0.36 2.52
C MET A 103 5.70 1.13 2.74
N LEU A 104 4.43 1.52 2.72
CA LEU A 104 3.96 2.77 3.27
C LEU A 104 3.15 2.49 4.53
N TRP A 105 3.43 3.24 5.59
CA TRP A 105 2.62 3.25 6.80
C TRP A 105 1.73 4.48 6.78
N PHE A 106 0.42 4.26 6.85
CA PHE A 106 -0.52 5.34 7.11
C PHE A 106 -0.69 5.47 8.61
N GLU A 107 -0.59 6.69 9.12
CA GLU A 107 -0.44 6.90 10.55
C GLU A 107 -1.14 8.16 11.05
N ILE A 108 -1.39 8.19 12.36
CA ILE A 108 -1.93 9.35 13.05
C ILE A 108 -1.05 9.74 14.24
N VAL A 109 -1.03 11.02 14.55
CA VAL A 109 -0.41 11.52 15.78
C VAL A 109 -1.30 11.15 16.98
N VAL A 110 -0.72 10.43 17.95
CA VAL A 110 -1.41 10.03 19.19
C VAL A 110 -0.87 10.74 20.41
N ASN A 111 0.30 11.38 20.32
CA ASN A 111 0.83 12.22 21.37
C ASN A 111 1.62 13.40 20.82
N ARG A 112 1.62 14.50 21.58
CA ARG A 112 2.39 15.72 21.29
C ARG A 112 3.30 16.04 22.46
N ASP A 113 4.45 16.64 22.16
CA ASP A 113 5.33 17.14 23.22
C ASP A 113 4.77 18.43 23.83
N ARG A 114 5.51 18.99 24.80
CA ARG A 114 5.11 20.22 25.52
C ARG A 114 5.01 21.45 24.62
N THR A 115 5.63 21.45 23.45
CA THR A 115 5.58 22.55 22.48
C THR A 115 4.48 22.33 21.42
N GLY A 116 3.72 21.25 21.54
CA GLY A 116 2.61 20.92 20.64
C GLY A 116 3.03 20.14 19.40
N ASN A 117 4.30 19.76 19.28
CA ASN A 117 4.80 19.01 18.12
C ASN A 117 4.43 17.53 18.22
N PRO A 118 4.13 16.85 17.09
CA PRO A 118 4.00 15.40 17.06
C PRO A 118 5.20 14.71 17.72
N SER A 119 4.92 13.86 18.70
CA SER A 119 5.96 13.10 19.43
C SER A 119 5.77 11.60 19.33
N GLN A 120 4.53 11.14 19.20
CA GLN A 120 4.22 9.72 19.05
C GLN A 120 3.20 9.51 17.93
N TRP A 121 3.48 8.52 17.11
CA TRP A 121 2.67 8.13 15.96
C TRP A 121 2.09 6.74 16.17
N LEU A 122 0.93 6.49 15.56
CA LEU A 122 0.25 5.20 15.54
C LEU A 122 0.02 4.80 14.08
N VAL A 123 0.56 3.65 13.68
CA VAL A 123 0.30 3.06 12.37
C VAL A 123 -1.13 2.51 12.34
N ILE A 124 -1.94 3.01 11.42
CA ILE A 124 -3.37 2.66 11.27
C ILE A 124 -3.63 1.80 10.02
N ASP A 125 -2.76 1.85 9.02
CA ASP A 125 -2.80 0.94 7.87
C ASP A 125 -1.41 0.78 7.24
N VAL A 126 -1.23 -0.28 6.47
CA VAL A 126 0.04 -0.60 5.80
C VAL A 126 -0.23 -0.97 4.34
N LEU A 127 0.38 -0.22 3.43
CA LEU A 127 0.44 -0.57 2.01
C LEU A 127 1.77 -1.27 1.72
N THR A 128 1.69 -2.53 1.33
CA THR A 128 2.84 -3.25 0.78
C THR A 128 3.05 -2.83 -0.67
N LEU A 129 4.19 -2.20 -0.97
CA LEU A 129 4.48 -1.77 -2.32
C LEU A 129 4.92 -2.99 -3.18
N PRO A 130 4.47 -3.06 -4.44
CA PRO A 130 5.06 -4.01 -5.38
C PRO A 130 6.53 -3.67 -5.60
N LYS A 131 7.32 -4.61 -6.10
CA LYS A 131 8.67 -4.28 -6.59
C LYS A 131 8.56 -3.24 -7.71
N ILE A 132 9.06 -2.04 -7.46
CA ILE A 132 9.13 -0.96 -8.45
C ILE A 132 10.45 -1.11 -9.19
N ASN A 133 10.38 -1.43 -10.47
CA ASN A 133 11.56 -1.51 -11.33
C ASN A 133 11.66 -0.24 -12.17
N LYS A 134 12.88 0.16 -12.53
CA LYS A 134 13.09 1.19 -13.54
C LYS A 134 12.33 0.84 -14.83
N PRO A 135 11.77 1.83 -15.55
CA PRO A 135 11.88 3.26 -15.29
C PRO A 135 10.75 3.81 -14.39
N TYR A 136 10.18 3.05 -13.46
CA TYR A 136 9.13 3.55 -12.57
C TYR A 136 9.69 4.03 -11.24
N THR A 137 9.00 4.99 -10.63
CA THR A 137 9.29 5.53 -9.29
C THR A 137 7.99 5.77 -8.51
N MET A 138 8.09 5.84 -7.19
CA MET A 138 6.97 6.24 -6.34
C MET A 138 6.91 7.76 -6.24
N VAL A 139 5.69 8.31 -6.27
CA VAL A 139 5.39 9.73 -6.14
C VAL A 139 4.21 9.89 -5.19
N GLY A 140 4.15 10.95 -4.38
CA GLY A 140 3.09 11.13 -3.40
C GLY A 140 3.42 12.10 -2.26
N HIS A 141 4.60 12.72 -2.28
CA HIS A 141 5.03 13.65 -1.24
C HIS A 141 4.15 14.90 -1.22
N GLY A 142 3.21 14.95 -0.26
CA GLY A 142 2.56 16.19 0.18
C GLY A 142 1.85 17.02 -0.90
N GLY A 143 1.14 16.38 -1.83
CA GLY A 143 0.37 17.09 -2.86
C GLY A 143 1.00 17.17 -4.24
N SER A 144 2.08 16.42 -4.45
CA SER A 144 2.68 16.26 -5.76
C SER A 144 1.75 15.65 -6.81
N CYS A 145 0.58 15.13 -6.46
CA CYS A 145 -0.34 14.50 -7.40
C CYS A 145 -1.65 15.30 -7.55
N LEU A 146 -2.17 15.27 -8.76
CA LEU A 146 -3.43 15.86 -9.18
C LEU A 146 -4.39 14.75 -9.60
N ARG A 147 -5.67 14.97 -9.33
CA ARG A 147 -6.78 14.17 -9.88
C ARG A 147 -7.71 15.06 -10.67
N ASN A 148 -7.82 14.79 -11.97
CA ASN A 148 -8.63 15.59 -12.90
C ASN A 148 -8.29 17.09 -12.82
N GLY A 149 -7.01 17.43 -12.67
CA GLY A 149 -6.53 18.81 -12.61
C GLY A 149 -6.56 19.46 -11.22
N VAL A 150 -7.04 18.78 -10.18
CA VAL A 150 -7.09 19.30 -8.80
C VAL A 150 -6.03 18.63 -7.95
N SER A 151 -5.22 19.40 -7.22
CA SER A 151 -4.22 18.85 -6.27
C SER A 151 -4.92 17.98 -5.22
N ASP A 152 -4.34 16.82 -4.95
CA ASP A 152 -4.89 15.82 -4.04
C ASP A 152 -3.76 15.24 -3.18
N LEU A 153 -3.67 15.74 -1.95
CA LEU A 153 -2.62 15.39 -0.98
C LEU A 153 -2.70 13.92 -0.52
N ASP A 154 -3.86 13.30 -0.71
CA ASP A 154 -4.09 11.92 -0.28
C ASP A 154 -3.59 10.90 -1.33
N ILE A 155 -3.18 11.31 -2.53
CA ILE A 155 -2.81 10.41 -3.62
C ILE A 155 -1.33 10.02 -3.57
N ILE A 156 -1.09 8.71 -3.64
CA ILE A 156 0.22 8.10 -3.90
C ILE A 156 0.15 7.35 -5.23
N ALA A 157 1.18 7.46 -6.05
CA ALA A 157 1.27 6.82 -7.35
C ALA A 157 2.62 6.13 -7.56
N VAL A 158 2.62 5.11 -8.41
CA VAL A 158 3.83 4.63 -9.09
C VAL A 158 3.74 5.12 -10.52
N ALA A 159 4.68 5.97 -10.90
CA ALA A 159 4.69 6.64 -12.20
C ALA A 159 5.97 6.32 -12.96
N LYS A 160 5.88 6.34 -14.29
CA LYS A 160 7.08 6.24 -15.13
C LYS A 160 7.88 7.53 -14.99
N ASP A 161 9.13 7.38 -14.60
CA ASP A 161 10.12 8.44 -14.62
C ASP A 161 10.39 8.86 -16.06
N THR A 162 10.15 10.14 -16.32
CA THR A 162 10.31 10.77 -17.63
C THR A 162 10.91 12.16 -17.40
N ASN A 163 11.71 12.63 -18.36
CA ASN A 163 12.25 13.99 -18.33
C ASN A 163 11.17 15.02 -18.73
N SER A 164 10.15 15.16 -17.89
CA SER A 164 9.04 16.08 -18.06
C SER A 164 8.56 16.56 -16.70
N GLU A 165 8.03 17.79 -16.64
CA GLU A 165 7.47 18.42 -15.43
C GLU A 165 6.37 17.59 -14.77
N TYR A 166 5.67 16.77 -15.56
CA TYR A 166 4.60 15.91 -15.06
C TYR A 166 4.83 14.46 -15.45
N PHE A 167 4.73 13.56 -14.48
CA PHE A 167 4.54 12.14 -14.72
C PHE A 167 3.08 11.85 -15.07
N ARG A 168 2.85 11.50 -16.33
CA ARG A 168 1.50 11.19 -16.86
C ARG A 168 1.25 9.70 -17.01
N GLN A 169 2.31 8.89 -17.04
CA GLN A 169 2.22 7.44 -17.19
C GLN A 169 2.16 6.77 -15.83
N ILE A 170 0.96 6.71 -15.24
CA ILE A 170 0.72 6.14 -13.92
C ILE A 170 0.45 4.64 -14.02
N GLN A 171 1.31 3.83 -13.40
CA GLN A 171 1.17 2.37 -13.35
C GLN A 171 0.17 1.93 -12.28
N LYS A 172 0.24 2.54 -11.10
CA LYS A 172 -0.64 2.25 -9.96
C LYS A 172 -0.89 3.53 -9.18
N ALA A 173 -2.06 3.60 -8.54
CA ALA A 173 -2.40 4.70 -7.66
C ALA A 173 -3.21 4.20 -6.46
N TRP A 174 -2.97 4.84 -5.32
CA TRP A 174 -3.69 4.63 -4.08
C TRP A 174 -4.09 5.97 -3.48
N ARG A 175 -5.14 5.96 -2.66
CA ARG A 175 -5.52 7.06 -1.80
C ARG A 175 -5.29 6.68 -0.35
N ALA A 176 -4.63 7.52 0.42
CA ALA A 176 -4.66 7.49 1.87
C ALA A 176 -5.98 8.11 2.36
N ASN A 177 -7.03 7.29 2.42
CA ASN A 177 -8.36 7.77 2.74
C ASN A 177 -8.48 8.03 4.26
N ARG A 178 -8.39 9.31 4.64
CA ARG A 178 -8.51 9.77 6.04
C ARG A 178 -9.84 9.40 6.70
N LYS A 179 -10.93 9.24 5.92
CA LYS A 179 -12.25 8.85 6.44
C LYS A 179 -12.30 7.37 6.79
N THR A 180 -11.79 6.49 5.92
CA THR A 180 -11.79 5.04 6.14
C THR A 180 -10.55 4.56 6.89
N ARG A 181 -9.55 5.44 7.06
CA ARG A 181 -8.26 5.19 7.69
C ARG A 181 -7.47 4.08 7.00
N LYS A 182 -7.55 4.03 5.67
CA LYS A 182 -6.95 2.97 4.85
C LYS A 182 -6.31 3.51 3.59
N PHE A 183 -5.34 2.77 3.08
CA PHE A 183 -4.93 2.87 1.70
C PHE A 183 -5.93 2.14 0.80
N GLU A 184 -6.48 2.87 -0.16
CA GLU A 184 -7.46 2.35 -1.11
C GLU A 184 -6.90 2.45 -2.52
N ALA A 185 -6.91 1.35 -3.26
CA ALA A 185 -6.56 1.41 -4.68
C ALA A 185 -7.56 2.31 -5.41
N ILE A 186 -7.04 3.21 -6.26
CA ILE A 186 -7.88 4.08 -7.09
C ILE A 186 -7.54 3.87 -8.57
N SER A 187 -8.44 4.29 -9.44
CA SER A 187 -8.16 4.34 -10.88
C SER A 187 -7.02 5.32 -11.15
N THR A 188 -6.13 4.95 -12.08
CA THR A 188 -5.06 5.82 -12.57
C THR A 188 -5.57 6.88 -13.55
N LYS A 189 -6.81 6.75 -14.05
CA LYS A 189 -7.41 7.70 -14.98
C LYS A 189 -7.52 9.08 -14.33
N GLY A 190 -6.93 10.07 -14.99
CA GLY A 190 -6.94 11.46 -14.52
C GLY A 190 -5.94 11.75 -13.39
N VAL A 191 -5.12 10.78 -12.99
CA VAL A 191 -4.02 11.00 -12.06
C VAL A 191 -2.79 11.49 -12.84
N ILE A 192 -2.23 12.62 -12.41
CA ILE A 192 -0.99 13.20 -12.94
C ILE A 192 -0.17 13.61 -11.72
N CYS A 193 1.14 13.34 -11.71
CA CYS A 193 1.99 13.80 -10.60
C CYS A 193 3.11 14.70 -11.12
N LEU A 194 3.48 15.69 -10.31
CA LEU A 194 4.60 16.59 -10.51
C LEU A 194 5.91 15.80 -10.41
N ASN A 195 6.83 16.10 -11.32
CA ASN A 195 8.21 15.69 -11.24
C ASN A 195 8.98 16.76 -10.48
N THR A 196 9.09 16.60 -9.16
CA THR A 196 9.81 17.56 -8.31
C THR A 196 11.33 17.56 -8.52
N GLY A 197 11.85 16.70 -9.40
CA GLY A 197 13.26 16.67 -9.78
C GLY A 197 13.57 17.25 -11.17
N SER A 198 12.59 17.70 -11.96
CA SER A 198 12.82 18.25 -13.30
C SER A 198 13.10 19.77 -13.32
N GLY A 199 13.71 20.29 -12.26
CA GLY A 199 13.94 21.73 -12.05
C GLY A 199 15.39 22.17 -12.04
N ASP A 200 16.34 21.29 -12.39
CA ASP A 200 17.77 21.62 -12.51
C ASP A 200 18.19 21.84 -13.98
#